data_AF-A0A7C7UBA6-F1
#
_entry.id   AF-A0A7C7UBA6-F1
#
_cell.length_a   1.000
_cell.length_b   1.000
_cell.length_c   1.000
_cell.angle_alpha   90.00
_cell.angle_beta   90.00
_cell.angle_gamma   90.00
#
_symmetry.space_group_name_H-M   'P 1'
#
loop_
_entity.id
_entity.type
_entity.pdbx_description
1 polymer ?
#
loop_
_entity_poly.entity_id
_entity_poly.type
_entity_poly.pdbx_seq_one_letter_code
_entity_poly.pdbx_strand_id
1 'polypeptide(L)'
;MATRSEAGTDTRFRITGLPEPSAISVSRNGSGYENWTVIGPNTIEIETRVAEDRFSVYTGYRSDNPVSGRILVEPGNDQGLASSRMPLRPVDLAKGSLGLGTVSLGCPCCG
;
A
#
# COMPACT_ATOMS: atom_id res chain seq x y z
N MET A 1 30.43 -20.91 5.02
CA MET A 1 29.56 -21.96 4.43
C MET A 1 28.17 -21.37 4.26
N ALA A 2 27.58 -21.44 3.07
CA ALA A 2 26.20 -21.01 2.83
C ALA A 2 25.31 -22.27 2.78
N THR A 3 24.24 -22.29 3.56
CA THR A 3 23.26 -23.38 3.56
C THR A 3 22.27 -23.17 2.42
N ARG A 4 22.02 -24.20 1.60
CA ARG A 4 21.01 -24.16 0.55
C ARG A 4 19.64 -24.46 1.15
N SER A 5 18.65 -23.63 0.84
CA SER A 5 17.23 -23.88 1.16
C SER A 5 16.46 -24.23 -0.11
N GLU A 6 15.39 -25.00 0.03
CA GLU A 6 14.54 -25.38 -1.10
C GLU A 6 13.55 -24.26 -1.45
N ALA A 7 13.13 -24.21 -2.72
CA ALA A 7 12.09 -23.29 -3.14
C ALA A 7 10.78 -23.60 -2.39
N GLY A 8 10.06 -22.56 -1.98
CA GLY A 8 8.82 -22.67 -1.22
C GLY A 8 8.99 -22.85 0.28
N THR A 9 10.20 -23.06 0.80
CA THR A 9 10.44 -23.09 2.25
C THR A 9 10.17 -21.73 2.87
N ASP A 10 9.48 -21.70 4.01
CA ASP A 10 9.26 -20.47 4.76
C ASP A 10 10.60 -19.90 5.23
N THR A 11 10.74 -18.59 5.09
CA THR A 11 11.94 -17.83 5.42
C THR A 11 11.57 -16.44 5.89
N ARG A 12 12.51 -15.78 6.54
CA ARG A 12 12.32 -14.42 7.03
C ARG A 12 13.59 -13.62 6.89
N PHE A 13 13.42 -12.32 6.67
CA PHE A 13 14.52 -11.39 6.64
C PHE A 13 14.12 -10.08 7.30
N ARG A 14 15.13 -9.31 7.71
CA ARG A 14 14.95 -8.07 8.46
C ARG A 14 15.41 -6.89 7.64
N ILE A 15 14.69 -5.79 7.79
CA ILE A 15 15.08 -4.49 7.24
C ILE A 15 15.24 -3.56 8.43
N THR A 16 16.44 -2.99 8.56
CA THR A 16 16.86 -2.13 9.68
C THR A 16 17.16 -0.72 9.17
N GLY A 17 17.24 0.25 10.07
CA GLY A 17 17.53 1.65 9.72
C GLY A 17 16.36 2.40 9.10
N LEU A 18 15.13 1.94 9.35
CA LEU A 18 13.92 2.62 8.89
C LEU A 18 13.67 3.88 9.73
N PRO A 19 13.26 5.00 9.10
CA PRO A 19 12.99 6.25 9.82
C PRO A 19 11.76 6.14 10.74
N GLU A 20 10.70 5.49 10.26
CA GLU A 20 9.49 5.21 11.05
C GLU A 20 8.88 3.86 10.60
N PRO A 21 9.09 2.77 11.34
CA PRO A 21 8.65 1.44 10.92
C PRO A 21 7.12 1.24 11.00
N SER A 22 6.40 2.10 11.73
CA SER A 22 4.94 2.12 11.78
C SER A 22 4.29 2.77 10.55
N ALA A 23 5.04 3.58 9.79
CA ALA A 23 4.54 4.35 8.66
C ALA A 23 5.18 3.88 7.34
N ILE A 24 5.15 2.57 7.11
CA ILE A 24 5.67 1.95 5.88
C ILE A 24 4.58 1.18 5.14
N SER A 25 4.82 0.98 3.84
CA SER A 25 4.08 0.01 3.04
C SER A 25 5.05 -0.93 2.34
N VAL A 26 4.72 -2.21 2.31
CA VAL A 26 5.51 -3.25 1.65
C VAL A 26 4.71 -3.76 0.46
N SER A 27 5.40 -3.93 -0.68
CA SER A 27 4.84 -4.62 -1.83
C SER A 27 5.72 -5.79 -2.24
N ARG A 28 5.09 -6.83 -2.75
CA ARG A 28 5.72 -8.01 -3.34
C ARG A 28 5.28 -8.11 -4.80
N ASN A 29 6.22 -8.06 -5.73
CA ASN A 29 5.96 -8.10 -7.17
C ASN A 29 4.91 -7.07 -7.64
N GLY A 30 4.90 -5.89 -7.01
CA GLY A 30 3.97 -4.79 -7.32
C GLY A 30 2.61 -4.88 -6.63
N SER A 31 2.31 -5.96 -5.90
CA SER A 31 1.09 -6.08 -5.09
C SER A 31 1.36 -5.79 -3.63
N GLY A 32 0.38 -5.23 -2.91
CA GLY A 32 0.48 -4.97 -1.48
C GLY A 32 0.79 -6.26 -0.70
N TYR A 33 1.66 -6.15 0.30
CA TYR A 33 2.12 -7.27 1.09
C TYR A 33 2.02 -6.96 2.58
N GLU A 34 1.28 -7.78 3.31
CA GLU A 34 0.93 -7.53 4.72
C GLU A 34 1.60 -8.49 5.71
N ASN A 35 2.29 -9.53 5.21
CA ASN A 35 2.96 -10.52 6.06
C ASN A 35 4.33 -10.02 6.54
N TRP A 36 4.29 -8.97 7.35
CA TRP A 36 5.45 -8.37 7.99
C TRP A 36 5.05 -7.76 9.33
N THR A 37 6.03 -7.56 10.20
CA THR A 37 5.79 -7.01 11.53
C THR A 37 6.93 -6.10 11.97
N VAL A 38 6.60 -5.14 12.84
CA VAL A 38 7.60 -4.27 13.48
C VAL A 38 8.21 -5.02 14.66
N ILE A 39 9.51 -5.25 14.62
CA ILE A 39 10.25 -5.98 15.67
C ILE A 39 11.18 -5.07 16.49
N GLY A 40 11.28 -3.79 16.13
CA GLY A 40 12.12 -2.81 16.82
C GLY A 40 11.84 -1.38 16.37
N PRO A 41 12.48 -0.38 17.01
CA PRO A 41 12.18 1.05 16.80
C PRO A 41 12.47 1.54 15.38
N ASN A 42 13.31 0.83 14.63
CA ASN A 42 13.73 1.15 13.27
C ASN A 42 13.81 -0.11 12.39
N THR A 43 13.12 -1.18 12.80
CA THR A 43 13.32 -2.51 12.21
C THR A 43 12.00 -3.24 12.02
N ILE A 44 11.84 -3.84 10.85
CA ILE A 44 10.76 -4.79 10.54
C ILE A 44 11.32 -6.17 10.19
N GLU A 45 10.48 -7.18 10.33
CA GLU A 45 10.70 -8.54 9.86
C GLU A 45 9.65 -8.87 8.80
N ILE A 46 10.09 -9.41 7.66
CA ILE A 46 9.21 -9.86 6.57
C ILE A 46 9.28 -11.37 6.54
N GLU A 47 8.12 -12.02 6.63
CA GLU A 47 7.97 -13.47 6.57
C GLU A 47 7.49 -13.85 5.18
N THR A 48 8.25 -14.65 4.44
CA THR A 48 7.94 -15.06 3.07
C THR A 48 8.38 -16.49 2.83
N ARG A 49 8.36 -16.94 1.57
CA ARG A 49 8.95 -18.21 1.14
C ARG A 49 10.11 -17.95 0.20
N VAL A 50 11.04 -18.91 0.12
CA VAL A 50 12.14 -18.90 -0.85
C VAL A 50 11.56 -18.98 -2.25
N ALA A 51 11.59 -17.86 -2.96
CA ALA A 51 11.14 -17.72 -4.34
C ALA A 51 11.83 -16.51 -5.00
N GLU A 52 11.67 -16.37 -6.31
CA GLU A 52 12.09 -15.17 -7.03
C GLU A 52 11.04 -14.07 -6.84
N ASP A 53 11.23 -13.25 -5.81
CA ASP A 53 10.35 -12.14 -5.49
C ASP A 53 11.10 -10.82 -5.42
N ARG A 54 10.45 -9.76 -5.88
CA ARG A 54 10.89 -8.38 -5.66
C ARG A 54 10.06 -7.76 -4.55
N PHE A 55 10.74 -7.33 -3.49
CA PHE A 55 10.14 -6.54 -2.41
C PHE A 55 10.47 -5.07 -2.60
N SER A 56 9.45 -4.21 -2.56
CA SER A 56 9.63 -2.75 -2.48
C SER A 56 9.07 -2.27 -1.15
N VAL A 57 9.90 -1.58 -0.38
CA VAL A 57 9.50 -0.95 0.89
C VAL A 57 9.45 0.55 0.67
N TYR A 58 8.25 1.10 0.81
CA TYR A 58 7.99 2.52 0.68
C TYR A 58 8.01 3.14 2.07
N THR A 59 8.95 4.06 2.28
CA THR A 59 9.04 4.87 3.49
C THR A 59 8.57 6.28 3.14
N GLY A 60 7.59 6.80 3.85
CA GLY A 60 7.00 8.09 3.53
C GLY A 60 5.98 8.50 4.57
N TYR A 61 6.24 9.64 5.19
CA TYR A 61 5.29 10.35 6.04
C TYR A 61 4.01 10.61 5.22
N ARG A 62 2.90 9.98 5.60
CA ARG A 62 1.58 10.51 5.29
C ARG A 62 1.33 11.58 6.35
N SER A 63 1.72 12.81 6.07
CA SER A 63 1.48 13.97 6.94
C SER A 63 0.00 14.37 6.91
N ASP A 64 -0.91 13.43 7.14
CA ASP A 64 -2.33 13.69 7.32
C ASP A 64 -3.03 12.45 7.92
N ASN A 65 -3.16 12.54 9.24
CA ASN A 65 -4.24 12.01 10.09
C ASN A 65 -4.08 10.60 10.71
N PRO A 66 -4.37 10.46 12.03
CA PRO A 66 -3.98 9.32 12.84
C PRO A 66 -4.98 8.16 12.76
N VAL A 67 -4.45 6.94 12.89
CA VAL A 67 -5.11 5.73 13.40
C VAL A 67 -6.46 5.38 12.76
N SER A 68 -6.43 4.57 11.70
CA SER A 68 -7.45 3.53 11.51
C SER A 68 -6.85 2.23 12.00
N GLY A 69 -7.40 1.75 13.11
CA GLY A 69 -6.87 0.67 13.92
C GLY A 69 -6.59 -0.62 13.14
N ARG A 70 -5.55 -1.31 13.58
CA ARG A 70 -5.41 -2.75 13.34
C ARG A 70 -6.68 -3.40 13.85
N ILE A 71 -7.52 -3.90 12.95
CA ILE A 71 -8.57 -4.83 13.33
C ILE A 71 -7.83 -6.10 13.78
N LEU A 72 -7.69 -6.27 15.10
CA LEU A 72 -7.54 -7.60 15.67
C LEU A 72 -8.84 -8.34 15.33
N VAL A 73 -8.80 -9.15 14.27
CA VAL A 73 -9.89 -10.09 13.99
C VAL A 73 -9.75 -11.22 15.01
N GLU A 74 -10.33 -11.02 16.19
CA GLU A 74 -10.70 -12.12 17.08
C GLU A 74 -11.92 -12.83 16.48
N PRO A 75 -11.90 -14.16 16.28
CA PRO A 75 -13.06 -14.87 15.79
C PRO A 75 -14.05 -15.11 16.93
N GLY A 76 -15.19 -14.41 16.86
CA GLY A 76 -16.42 -14.83 17.52
C GLY A 76 -16.98 -13.84 18.53
N ASN A 77 -17.98 -13.06 18.11
CA ASN A 77 -19.32 -13.07 18.69
C ASN A 77 -20.22 -12.12 17.87
N ASP A 78 -21.27 -12.68 17.28
CA ASP A 78 -22.36 -11.97 16.64
C ASP A 78 -23.12 -11.12 17.66
N GLN A 79 -23.07 -9.79 17.58
CA GLN A 79 -24.12 -8.90 18.06
C GLN A 79 -24.07 -7.60 17.24
N GLY A 80 -25.19 -7.28 16.61
CA GLY A 80 -25.27 -6.33 15.50
C GLY A 80 -25.05 -4.86 15.87
N LEU A 81 -24.49 -4.13 14.91
CA LEU A 81 -24.65 -2.69 14.76
C LEU A 81 -24.84 -2.37 13.28
N ALA A 82 -25.85 -1.54 13.01
CA ALA A 82 -26.40 -1.25 11.70
C ALA A 82 -25.33 -0.92 10.64
N SER A 83 -25.27 -1.76 9.60
CA SER A 83 -24.55 -1.48 8.38
C SER A 83 -25.28 -0.37 7.63
N SER A 84 -24.91 0.88 7.91
CA SER A 84 -25.26 2.02 7.06
C SER A 84 -24.54 1.82 5.73
N ARG A 85 -25.22 1.16 4.78
CA ARG A 85 -24.77 1.05 3.39
C ARG A 85 -24.79 2.44 2.77
N MET A 86 -23.67 3.14 2.86
CA MET A 86 -23.46 4.36 2.10
C MET A 86 -23.27 3.96 0.63
N PRO A 87 -24.08 4.44 -0.33
CA PRO A 87 -23.85 4.14 -1.72
C PRO A 87 -22.56 4.84 -2.15
N LEU A 88 -21.49 4.06 -2.35
CA LEU A 88 -20.32 4.51 -3.07
C LEU A 88 -20.77 4.88 -4.48
N ARG A 89 -20.84 6.18 -4.77
CA ARG A 89 -21.05 6.66 -6.12
C ARG A 89 -19.82 6.27 -6.95
N PRO A 90 -19.98 5.78 -8.19
CA PRO A 90 -18.87 5.64 -9.11
C PRO A 90 -18.20 7.02 -9.25
N VAL A 91 -16.91 7.11 -8.93
CA VAL A 91 -16.11 8.26 -9.37
C VAL A 91 -15.98 8.11 -10.87
N ASP A 92 -16.62 9.02 -11.61
CA ASP A 92 -16.42 9.17 -13.05
C ASP A 92 -14.91 9.28 -13.32
N LEU A 93 -14.33 8.23 -13.93
CA LEU A 93 -13.08 8.37 -14.66
C LEU A 93 -13.35 9.31 -15.83
N ALA A 94 -13.19 10.61 -15.60
CA ALA A 94 -13.04 11.57 -16.68
C ALA A 94 -11.77 11.19 -17.45
N LYS A 95 -11.95 10.48 -18.58
CA LYS A 95 -10.94 10.37 -19.63
C LYS A 95 -10.53 11.79 -20.01
N GLY A 96 -9.38 12.23 -19.51
CA GLY A 96 -8.71 13.42 -20.01
C GLY A 96 -8.28 13.17 -21.45
N SER A 97 -9.16 13.47 -22.40
CA SER A 97 -8.80 13.63 -23.79
C SER A 97 -7.85 14.83 -23.88
N LEU A 98 -6.57 14.57 -24.10
CA LEU A 98 -5.60 15.58 -24.50
C LEU A 98 -6.06 16.19 -25.82
N GLY A 99 -6.74 17.33 -25.74
CA GLY A 99 -7.06 18.16 -26.89
C GLY A 99 -5.77 18.78 -27.41
N LEU A 100 -5.26 18.26 -28.52
CA LEU A 100 -4.27 18.95 -29.35
C LEU A 100 -4.95 20.20 -29.92
N GLY A 101 -4.55 21.36 -29.42
CA GLY A 101 -5.08 22.65 -29.83
C GLY A 101 -4.78 22.94 -31.29
N THR A 102 -5.80 22.89 -32.13
CA THR A 102 -5.83 23.58 -33.42
C THR A 102 -6.21 25.04 -33.18
N VAL A 103 -5.29 25.93 -33.53
CA VAL A 103 -5.43 27.38 -33.41
C VAL A 103 -6.50 27.85 -34.38
N SER A 104 -7.71 28.09 -33.91
CA SER A 104 -8.74 28.81 -34.68
C SER A 104 -8.54 30.30 -34.48
N LEU A 105 -8.06 30.96 -35.53
CA LEU A 105 -8.15 32.40 -35.74
C LEU A 105 -9.59 32.87 -35.52
N GLY A 106 -9.76 33.85 -34.63
CA GLY A 106 -10.97 34.65 -34.52
C GLY A 106 -11.83 34.35 -33.31
N CYS A 107 -11.54 35.02 -32.18
CA CYS A 107 -12.58 35.54 -31.30
C CYS A 107 -12.16 36.93 -30.77
N PRO A 108 -13.08 37.90 -30.72
CA PRO A 108 -12.80 39.34 -30.73
C PRO A 108 -13.02 39.93 -29.33
N CYS A 109 -12.15 39.58 -28.39
CA CYS A 109 -12.26 40.09 -27.02
C CYS A 109 -10.93 39.98 -26.27
N CYS A 110 -9.88 40.58 -26.81
CA CYS A 110 -8.71 41.08 -26.08
C CYS A 110 -8.05 42.15 -26.96
N GLY A 111 -7.96 43.37 -26.44
CA GLY A 111 -7.30 44.51 -27.11
C GLY A 111 -5.78 44.40 -27.09
#